data_AF-A0AAE9L8P8-F1
#
_entry.id   AF-A0AAE9L8P8-F1
#
_cell.length_a   1.000
_cell.length_b   1.000
_cell.length_c   1.000
_cell.angle_alpha   90.00
_cell.angle_beta   90.00
_cell.angle_gamma   90.00
#
_symmetry.space_group_name_H-M   'P 1'
#
loop_
_entity.id
_entity.type
_entity.pdbx_description
1 polymer ?
#
loop_
_entity_poly.entity_id
_entity_poly.type
_entity_poly.pdbx_seq_one_letter_code
_entity_poly.pdbx_strand_id
1 'polypeptide(L)'
;MTTYNDTIQKVKDLIYGDGSIIASRDIFTRVKKEVKEAQEDPTLSGIGIAQKARGIREKGAVELARIIRANKAAIDAELDVAEKSVRSVISAPNPQPSAEQLREFTDKYGSLKTELLVFNNKRAAQQLLEFMEDIRDPHIAKIIVDDFANTGVELNKHITDPLQLRTSYEQIKATAETDAKTQARQSLDEIARLRAAQPVNSMVRLGAAPTLGEELTDKVLRDHESFLQVHGE
;
A
#
# COMPACT_ATOMS: atom_id res chain seq x y z
N MET A 1 7.41 -18.94 -5.20
CA MET A 1 6.19 -18.11 -5.26
C MET A 1 6.58 -16.75 -4.71
N THR A 2 6.56 -15.69 -5.53
CA THR A 2 6.88 -14.34 -5.06
C THR A 2 5.74 -13.85 -4.17
N THR A 3 6.05 -13.45 -2.94
CA THR A 3 5.05 -12.91 -2.01
C THR A 3 4.75 -11.45 -2.35
N TYR A 4 3.60 -10.93 -1.92
CA TYR A 4 3.30 -9.51 -2.09
C TYR A 4 4.35 -8.62 -1.39
N ASN A 5 4.97 -9.10 -0.31
CA ASN A 5 6.07 -8.44 0.38
C ASN A 5 7.31 -8.29 -0.51
N ASP A 6 7.65 -9.33 -1.29
CA ASP A 6 8.78 -9.26 -2.23
C ASP A 6 8.53 -8.22 -3.32
N THR A 7 7.30 -8.15 -3.82
CA THR A 7 6.90 -7.16 -4.83
C THR A 7 6.91 -5.74 -4.27
N ILE A 8 6.39 -5.53 -3.05
CA ILE A 8 6.46 -4.23 -2.35
C ILE A 8 7.93 -3.82 -2.16
N GLN A 9 8.80 -4.76 -1.79
CA GLN A 9 10.22 -4.48 -1.61
C GLN A 9 10.89 -4.08 -2.93
N LYS A 10 10.61 -4.76 -4.03
CA LYS A 10 11.10 -4.33 -5.36
C LYS A 10 10.67 -2.91 -5.71
N VAL A 11 9.43 -2.54 -5.42
CA VAL A 11 8.95 -1.17 -5.65
C VAL A 11 9.72 -0.16 -4.79
N LYS A 12 9.98 -0.49 -3.51
CA LYS A 12 10.85 0.33 -2.66
C LYS A 12 12.25 0.48 -3.26
N ASP A 13 12.81 -0.58 -3.81
CA ASP A 13 14.15 -0.53 -4.43
C ASP A 13 14.14 0.32 -5.71
N LEU A 14 13.05 0.33 -6.48
CA LEU A 14 12.89 1.19 -7.67
C LEU A 14 12.76 2.68 -7.29
N ILE A 15 12.10 2.99 -6.18
CA ILE A 15 11.87 4.36 -5.70
C ILE A 15 13.08 4.88 -4.92
N TYR A 16 13.56 4.12 -3.94
CA TYR A 16 14.55 4.55 -2.95
C TYR A 16 15.94 3.96 -3.18
N GLY A 17 16.10 3.00 -4.08
CA GLY A 17 17.40 2.46 -4.45
C GLY A 17 18.15 3.38 -5.41
N ASP A 18 19.36 2.95 -5.77
CA ASP A 18 20.28 3.74 -6.57
C ASP A 18 20.03 3.63 -8.08
N GLY A 19 19.12 2.76 -8.54
CA GLY A 19 18.90 2.50 -9.96
C GLY A 19 18.59 3.75 -10.77
N SER A 20 17.67 4.58 -10.29
CA SER A 20 17.33 5.86 -10.94
C SER A 20 18.44 6.91 -10.83
N ILE A 21 19.25 6.88 -9.77
CA ILE A 21 20.43 7.73 -9.62
C ILE A 21 21.49 7.35 -10.67
N ILE A 22 21.78 6.06 -10.79
CA ILE A 22 22.77 5.53 -11.75
C ILE A 22 22.34 5.86 -13.18
N ALA A 23 21.07 5.60 -13.52
CA ALA A 23 20.54 5.89 -14.86
C ALA A 23 20.57 7.38 -15.21
N SER A 24 20.33 8.27 -14.24
CA SER A 24 20.33 9.72 -14.48
C SER A 24 21.73 10.37 -14.43
N ARG A 25 22.72 9.72 -13.81
CA ARG A 25 24.09 10.24 -13.68
C ARG A 25 24.75 10.52 -15.02
N ASP A 26 24.56 9.64 -16.00
CA ASP A 26 25.18 9.77 -17.31
C ASP A 26 24.59 10.97 -18.08
N ILE A 27 23.27 11.19 -17.95
CA ILE A 27 22.59 12.39 -18.48
C ILE A 27 23.22 13.64 -17.87
N PHE A 28 23.34 13.69 -16.53
CA PHE A 28 23.84 14.88 -15.86
C PHE A 28 25.30 15.18 -16.20
N THR A 29 26.12 14.14 -16.28
CA THR A 29 27.54 14.28 -16.66
C THR A 29 27.67 14.82 -18.08
N ARG A 30 26.89 14.28 -19.01
CA ARG A 30 26.86 14.73 -20.41
C ARG A 30 26.36 16.16 -20.54
N VAL A 31 25.24 16.52 -19.91
CA VAL A 31 24.70 17.88 -19.94
C VAL A 31 25.70 18.90 -19.39
N LYS A 32 26.36 18.61 -18.26
CA LYS A 32 27.38 19.51 -17.70
C LYS A 32 28.53 19.74 -18.69
N LYS A 33 28.98 18.69 -19.36
CA LYS A 33 30.05 18.77 -20.35
C LYS A 33 29.62 19.60 -21.57
N GLU A 34 28.48 19.28 -22.17
CA GLU A 34 27.97 19.98 -23.36
C GLU A 34 27.66 21.47 -23.07
N VAL A 35 27.13 21.79 -21.89
CA VAL A 35 26.91 23.19 -21.48
C VAL A 35 28.24 23.95 -21.34
N LYS A 36 29.26 23.31 -20.75
CA LYS A 36 30.60 23.92 -20.64
C LYS A 36 31.21 24.16 -22.01
N GLU A 37 31.12 23.20 -22.91
CA GLU A 37 31.57 23.34 -24.31
C GLU A 37 30.85 24.50 -25.02
N ALA A 38 29.55 24.66 -24.79
CA ALA A 38 28.79 25.79 -25.33
C ALA A 38 29.22 27.15 -24.73
N GLN A 39 29.68 27.19 -23.47
CA GLN A 39 30.17 28.41 -22.81
C GLN A 39 31.57 28.82 -23.28
N GLU A 40 32.39 27.84 -23.66
CA GLU A 40 33.77 28.05 -24.13
C GLU A 40 33.85 28.24 -25.66
N ASP A 41 32.73 28.14 -26.38
CA ASP A 41 32.65 28.27 -27.83
C ASP A 41 32.85 29.74 -28.28
N PRO A 42 34.00 30.08 -28.92
CA PRO A 42 34.30 31.47 -29.29
C PRO A 42 33.44 31.98 -30.46
N THR A 43 32.67 31.10 -31.12
CA THR A 43 31.82 31.48 -32.26
C THR A 43 30.44 31.97 -31.83
N LEU A 44 30.07 31.81 -30.56
CA LEU A 44 28.75 32.16 -30.05
C LEU A 44 28.74 33.53 -29.36
N SER A 45 27.70 34.30 -29.62
CA SER A 45 27.38 35.48 -28.81
C SER A 45 26.85 35.07 -27.44
N GLY A 46 26.83 35.98 -26.45
CA GLY A 46 26.26 35.68 -25.12
C GLY A 46 24.81 35.17 -25.16
N ILE A 47 23.99 35.68 -26.09
CA ILE A 47 22.62 35.19 -26.32
C ILE A 47 22.66 33.78 -26.94
N GLY A 48 23.54 33.53 -27.91
CA GLY A 48 23.72 32.22 -28.53
C GLY A 48 24.18 31.15 -27.53
N ILE A 49 25.09 31.49 -26.61
CA ILE A 49 25.52 30.63 -25.51
C ILE A 49 24.32 30.26 -24.63
N ALA A 50 23.53 31.26 -24.21
CA ALA A 50 22.36 31.05 -23.37
C ALA A 50 21.30 30.16 -24.04
N GLN A 51 21.01 30.37 -25.33
CA GLN A 51 20.07 29.55 -26.09
C GLN A 51 20.57 28.11 -26.28
N LYS A 52 21.85 27.93 -26.63
CA LYS A 52 22.45 26.60 -26.80
C LYS A 52 22.45 25.83 -25.48
N ALA A 53 22.88 26.47 -24.38
CA ALA A 53 22.87 25.87 -23.05
C ALA A 53 21.45 25.48 -22.61
N ARG A 54 20.45 26.33 -22.88
CA ARG A 54 19.05 26.01 -22.60
C ARG A 54 18.59 24.78 -23.38
N GLY A 55 18.85 24.71 -24.68
CA GLY A 55 18.47 23.54 -25.50
C GLY A 55 19.16 22.24 -25.05
N ILE A 56 20.41 22.30 -24.59
CA ILE A 56 21.11 21.13 -24.01
C ILE A 56 20.41 20.66 -22.73
N ARG A 57 20.06 21.60 -21.84
CA ARG A 57 19.35 21.28 -20.58
C ARG A 57 17.96 20.72 -20.84
N GLU A 58 17.22 21.27 -21.80
CA GLU A 58 15.90 20.77 -22.21
C GLU A 58 15.99 19.34 -22.75
N LYS A 59 16.99 19.01 -23.59
CA LYS A 59 17.23 17.63 -24.04
C LYS A 59 17.51 16.68 -22.88
N GLY A 60 18.37 17.08 -21.94
CA GLY A 60 18.64 16.30 -20.73
C GLY A 60 17.40 16.10 -19.86
N ALA A 61 16.54 17.12 -19.77
CA ALA A 61 15.26 17.06 -19.08
C ALA A 61 14.28 16.07 -19.75
N VAL A 62 14.23 16.02 -21.09
CA VAL A 62 13.43 15.02 -21.84
C VAL A 62 13.91 13.61 -21.54
N GLU A 63 15.22 13.37 -21.55
CA GLU A 63 15.77 12.06 -21.22
C GLU A 63 15.48 11.63 -19.78
N LEU A 64 15.59 12.57 -18.83
CA LEU A 64 15.19 12.32 -17.44
C LEU A 64 13.70 11.98 -17.33
N ALA A 65 12.83 12.73 -18.04
CA ALA A 65 11.39 12.47 -18.05
C ALA A 65 11.06 11.07 -18.60
N ARG A 66 11.79 10.58 -19.62
CA ARG A 66 11.64 9.21 -20.12
C ARG A 66 12.04 8.15 -19.08
N ILE A 67 13.11 8.38 -18.30
CA ILE A 67 13.50 7.48 -17.20
C ILE A 67 12.40 7.43 -16.14
N ILE A 68 11.85 8.59 -15.76
CA ILE A 68 10.76 8.70 -14.78
C ILE A 68 9.52 7.94 -15.27
N ARG A 69 9.12 8.13 -16.54
CA ARG A 69 8.01 7.39 -17.17
C ARG A 69 8.22 5.88 -17.13
N ALA A 70 9.40 5.42 -17.54
CA ALA A 70 9.73 4.00 -17.54
C ALA A 70 9.73 3.40 -16.12
N ASN A 71 10.28 4.13 -15.15
CA ASN A 71 10.29 3.67 -13.76
C ASN A 71 8.87 3.68 -13.16
N LYS A 72 8.05 4.68 -13.47
CA LYS A 72 6.63 4.73 -13.07
C LYS A 72 5.85 3.54 -13.61
N ALA A 73 6.03 3.20 -14.89
CA ALA A 73 5.38 2.04 -15.50
C ALA A 73 5.81 0.72 -14.82
N ALA A 74 7.10 0.57 -14.51
CA ALA A 74 7.60 -0.61 -13.79
C ALA A 74 7.05 -0.69 -12.35
N ILE A 75 7.02 0.44 -11.64
CA ILE A 75 6.42 0.56 -10.30
C ILE A 75 4.95 0.18 -10.33
N ASP A 76 4.15 0.72 -11.27
CA ASP A 76 2.72 0.44 -11.36
C ASP A 76 2.45 -1.03 -11.67
N ALA A 77 3.22 -1.63 -12.58
CA ALA A 77 3.07 -3.05 -12.91
C ALA A 77 3.31 -3.95 -11.69
N GLU A 78 4.35 -3.69 -10.90
CA GLU A 78 4.64 -4.43 -9.66
C GLU A 78 3.58 -4.14 -8.59
N LEU A 79 3.16 -2.88 -8.38
CA LEU A 79 2.11 -2.54 -7.42
C LEU A 79 0.76 -3.19 -7.74
N ASP A 80 0.42 -3.34 -9.02
CA ASP A 80 -0.81 -4.03 -9.43
C ASP A 80 -0.75 -5.53 -9.12
N VAL A 81 0.42 -6.15 -9.28
CA VAL A 81 0.65 -7.55 -8.88
C VAL A 81 0.53 -7.70 -7.35
N ALA A 82 1.17 -6.81 -6.59
CA ALA A 82 1.08 -6.81 -5.14
C ALA A 82 -0.37 -6.61 -4.66
N GLU A 83 -1.08 -5.63 -5.23
CA GLU A 83 -2.47 -5.33 -4.86
C GLU A 83 -3.40 -6.52 -5.10
N LYS A 84 -3.27 -7.20 -6.25
CA LYS A 84 -4.05 -8.42 -6.55
C LYS A 84 -3.75 -9.53 -5.55
N SER A 85 -2.47 -9.75 -5.22
CA SER A 85 -2.05 -10.77 -4.26
C SER A 85 -2.58 -10.48 -2.85
N VAL A 86 -2.46 -9.23 -2.39
CA VAL A 86 -2.96 -8.77 -1.09
C VAL A 86 -4.49 -8.91 -1.00
N ARG A 87 -5.23 -8.47 -2.02
CA ARG A 87 -6.69 -8.61 -2.07
C ARG A 87 -7.11 -10.08 -2.02
N SER A 88 -6.36 -10.96 -2.68
CA SER A 88 -6.61 -12.41 -2.61
C SER A 88 -6.52 -12.93 -1.17
N VAL A 89 -5.47 -12.57 -0.42
CA VAL A 89 -5.30 -12.96 1.00
C VAL A 89 -6.45 -12.44 1.87
N ILE A 90 -6.85 -11.18 1.68
CA ILE A 90 -7.96 -10.58 2.45
C ILE A 90 -9.28 -11.30 2.16
N SER A 91 -9.53 -11.61 0.89
CA SER A 91 -10.76 -12.27 0.44
C SER A 91 -10.81 -13.78 0.73
N ALA A 92 -9.67 -14.40 1.01
CA ALA A 92 -9.60 -15.83 1.25
C ALA A 92 -10.43 -16.21 2.50
N PRO A 93 -11.29 -17.24 2.42
CA PRO A 93 -12.03 -17.71 3.59
C PRO A 93 -11.06 -18.25 4.64
N ASN A 94 -11.43 -18.10 5.92
CA ASN A 94 -10.65 -18.70 7.01
C ASN A 94 -10.69 -20.24 6.88
N PRO A 95 -9.56 -20.94 7.14
CA PRO A 95 -9.51 -22.40 7.06
C PRO A 95 -10.62 -23.03 7.88
N GLN A 96 -11.35 -23.97 7.28
CA GLN A 96 -12.45 -24.63 7.97
C GLN A 96 -11.90 -25.63 9.00
N PRO A 97 -12.42 -25.64 10.25
CA PRO A 97 -12.04 -26.63 11.25
C PRO A 97 -12.57 -28.02 10.87
N SER A 98 -12.25 -29.03 11.68
CA SER A 98 -12.77 -30.37 11.44
C SER A 98 -14.31 -30.38 11.51
N ALA A 99 -14.95 -31.30 10.80
CA ALA A 99 -16.41 -31.43 10.81
C ALA A 99 -16.97 -31.67 12.22
N GLU A 100 -16.21 -32.38 13.06
CA GLU A 100 -16.56 -32.62 14.46
C GLU A 100 -16.51 -31.34 15.30
N GLN A 101 -15.42 -30.57 15.19
CA GLN A 101 -15.28 -29.28 15.88
C GLN A 101 -16.38 -28.30 15.46
N LEU A 102 -16.69 -28.24 14.16
CA LEU A 102 -17.75 -27.37 13.65
C LEU A 102 -19.13 -27.78 14.15
N ARG A 103 -19.40 -29.09 14.22
CA ARG A 103 -20.66 -29.63 14.76
C ARG A 103 -20.80 -29.31 16.25
N GLU A 104 -19.79 -29.60 17.05
CA GLU A 104 -19.79 -29.32 18.49
C GLU A 104 -20.00 -27.83 18.78
N PHE A 105 -19.32 -26.97 18.01
CA PHE A 105 -19.54 -25.52 18.07
C PHE A 105 -20.98 -25.16 17.73
N THR A 106 -21.51 -25.65 16.61
CA THR A 106 -22.84 -25.28 16.13
C THR A 106 -23.93 -25.70 17.11
N ASP A 107 -23.84 -26.91 17.65
CA ASP A 107 -24.79 -27.44 18.63
C ASP A 107 -24.77 -26.62 19.92
N LYS A 108 -23.57 -26.35 20.46
CA LYS A 108 -23.41 -25.60 21.71
C LYS A 108 -23.79 -24.12 21.54
N TYR A 109 -23.34 -23.48 20.47
CA TYR A 109 -23.68 -22.09 20.17
C TYR A 109 -25.18 -21.92 19.93
N GLY A 110 -25.80 -22.84 19.17
CA GLY A 110 -27.24 -22.84 18.92
C GLY A 110 -28.07 -23.01 20.20
N SER A 111 -27.65 -23.91 21.11
CA SER A 111 -28.29 -24.09 22.41
C SER A 111 -28.21 -22.81 23.26
N LEU A 112 -27.01 -22.26 23.44
CA LEU A 112 -26.81 -21.05 24.25
C LEU A 112 -27.53 -19.82 23.66
N LYS A 113 -27.55 -19.69 22.33
CA LYS A 113 -28.33 -18.66 21.64
C LYS A 113 -29.83 -18.83 21.88
N THR A 114 -30.33 -20.05 21.80
CA THR A 114 -31.76 -20.33 22.06
C THR A 114 -32.11 -20.02 23.51
N GLU A 115 -31.25 -20.41 24.46
CA GLU A 115 -31.45 -20.09 25.87
C GLU A 115 -31.47 -18.57 26.13
N LEU A 116 -30.57 -17.82 25.51
CA LEU A 116 -30.56 -16.36 25.58
C LEU A 116 -31.84 -15.77 25.00
N LEU A 117 -32.26 -16.19 23.82
CA LEU A 117 -33.43 -15.61 23.15
C LEU A 117 -34.77 -15.99 23.81
N VAL A 118 -34.87 -17.21 24.37
CA VAL A 118 -36.12 -17.72 24.97
C VAL A 118 -36.24 -17.33 26.44
N PHE A 119 -35.20 -17.57 27.24
CA PHE A 119 -35.25 -17.31 28.69
C PHE A 119 -34.82 -15.89 29.04
N ASN A 120 -34.12 -15.21 28.13
CA ASN A 120 -33.76 -13.80 28.16
C ASN A 120 -33.32 -13.30 29.54
N ASN A 121 -32.31 -13.95 30.12
CA ASN A 121 -31.83 -13.66 31.45
C ASN A 121 -30.30 -13.52 31.51
N LYS A 122 -29.83 -12.91 32.61
CA LYS A 122 -28.40 -12.65 32.86
C LYS A 122 -27.53 -13.89 32.85
N ARG A 123 -28.03 -15.04 33.32
CA ARG A 123 -27.25 -16.28 33.36
C ARG A 123 -26.97 -16.79 31.94
N ALA A 124 -27.99 -16.85 31.09
CA ALA A 124 -27.84 -17.26 29.70
C ALA A 124 -26.91 -16.31 28.92
N ALA A 125 -27.02 -15.00 29.16
CA ALA A 125 -26.12 -14.02 28.58
C ALA A 125 -24.65 -14.22 29.01
N GLN A 126 -24.41 -14.48 30.30
CA GLN A 126 -23.08 -14.75 30.83
C GLN A 126 -22.48 -16.03 30.23
N GLN A 127 -23.25 -17.11 30.15
CA GLN A 127 -22.78 -18.39 29.58
C GLN A 127 -22.43 -18.28 28.10
N LEU A 128 -23.21 -17.52 27.33
CA LEU A 128 -22.89 -17.26 25.92
C LEU A 128 -21.62 -16.42 25.79
N LEU A 129 -21.44 -15.41 26.65
CA LEU A 129 -20.25 -14.57 26.63
C LEU A 129 -18.99 -15.37 26.99
N GLU A 130 -19.03 -16.18 28.06
CA GLU A 130 -17.93 -17.06 28.45
C GLU A 130 -17.56 -18.04 27.32
N PHE A 131 -18.57 -18.65 26.69
CA PHE A 131 -18.35 -19.52 25.54
C PHE A 131 -17.65 -18.81 24.37
N MET A 132 -18.00 -17.55 24.14
CA MET A 132 -17.44 -16.71 23.09
C MET A 132 -15.97 -16.32 23.37
N GLU A 133 -15.58 -16.13 24.62
CA GLU A 133 -14.20 -15.78 25.04
C GLU A 133 -13.19 -16.92 24.82
N ASP A 134 -13.66 -18.16 24.84
CA ASP A 134 -12.84 -19.38 24.64
C ASP A 134 -12.56 -19.67 23.16
N ILE A 135 -13.18 -18.95 22.23
CA ILE A 135 -13.00 -19.20 20.79
C ILE A 135 -11.62 -18.74 20.33
N ARG A 136 -10.88 -19.68 19.75
CA ARG A 136 -9.54 -19.46 19.17
C ARG A 136 -9.48 -19.75 17.66
N ASP A 137 -10.45 -20.49 17.14
CA ASP A 137 -10.51 -20.83 15.72
C ASP A 137 -11.03 -19.64 14.89
N PRO A 138 -10.28 -19.15 13.87
CA PRO A 138 -10.68 -18.00 13.06
C PRO A 138 -11.99 -18.18 12.26
N HIS A 139 -12.29 -19.40 11.82
CA HIS A 139 -13.50 -19.66 11.04
C HIS A 139 -14.73 -19.62 11.95
N ILE A 140 -14.65 -20.25 13.12
CA ILE A 140 -15.70 -20.20 14.14
C ILE A 140 -15.89 -18.77 14.65
N ALA A 141 -14.78 -18.06 14.93
CA ALA A 141 -14.85 -16.65 15.34
C ALA A 141 -15.58 -15.80 14.30
N LYS A 142 -15.34 -16.03 13.00
CA LYS A 142 -16.03 -15.32 11.91
C LYS A 142 -17.53 -15.55 11.92
N ILE A 143 -17.98 -16.80 12.13
CA ILE A 143 -19.42 -17.13 12.27
C ILE A 143 -20.05 -16.31 13.41
N ILE A 144 -19.37 -16.23 14.56
CA ILE A 144 -19.85 -15.47 15.71
C ILE A 144 -19.90 -13.97 15.42
N VAL A 145 -18.88 -13.39 14.78
CA VAL A 145 -18.88 -11.96 14.39
C VAL A 145 -20.07 -11.65 13.47
N ASP A 146 -20.33 -12.52 12.50
CA ASP A 146 -21.41 -12.33 11.53
C ASP A 146 -22.79 -12.47 12.17
N ASP A 147 -22.93 -13.34 13.18
CA ASP A 147 -24.17 -13.51 13.95
C ASP A 147 -24.30 -12.52 15.14
N PHE A 148 -23.26 -11.74 15.45
CA PHE A 148 -23.26 -10.84 16.61
C PHE A 148 -24.33 -9.76 16.51
N ALA A 149 -24.74 -9.37 15.30
CA ALA A 149 -25.86 -8.45 15.11
C ALA A 149 -27.19 -9.01 15.66
N ASN A 150 -27.37 -10.34 15.65
CA ASN A 150 -28.59 -11.00 16.11
C ASN A 150 -28.59 -11.26 17.62
N THR A 151 -27.41 -11.42 18.23
CA THR A 151 -27.26 -11.81 19.65
C THR A 151 -26.76 -10.67 20.54
N GLY A 152 -26.02 -9.71 19.97
CA GLY A 152 -25.36 -8.62 20.69
C GLY A 152 -26.33 -7.68 21.40
N VAL A 153 -27.52 -7.42 20.84
CA VAL A 153 -28.55 -6.59 21.49
C VAL A 153 -29.09 -7.26 22.75
N GLU A 154 -29.40 -8.55 22.69
CA GLU A 154 -29.88 -9.28 23.88
C GLU A 154 -28.75 -9.47 24.90
N LEU A 155 -27.52 -9.74 24.48
CA LEU A 155 -26.35 -9.77 25.38
C LEU A 155 -26.20 -8.43 26.13
N ASN A 156 -26.26 -7.31 25.41
CA ASN A 156 -26.06 -5.99 26.00
C ASN A 156 -27.17 -5.58 27.00
N LYS A 157 -28.38 -6.13 26.86
CA LYS A 157 -29.48 -5.86 27.81
C LYS A 157 -29.26 -6.50 29.18
N HIS A 158 -28.55 -7.63 29.23
CA HIS A 158 -28.43 -8.45 30.43
C HIS A 158 -27.05 -8.42 31.07
N ILE A 159 -26.03 -7.98 30.34
CA ILE A 159 -24.68 -7.78 30.85
C ILE A 159 -24.60 -6.44 31.59
N THR A 160 -24.11 -6.50 32.83
CA THR A 160 -24.02 -5.33 33.73
C THR A 160 -22.80 -4.47 33.42
N ASP A 161 -21.76 -5.04 32.80
CA ASP A 161 -20.55 -4.34 32.38
C ASP A 161 -20.46 -4.27 30.83
N PRO A 162 -20.84 -3.14 30.21
CA PRO A 162 -20.74 -2.96 28.76
C PRO A 162 -19.30 -3.06 28.22
N LEU A 163 -18.28 -2.81 29.06
CA LEU A 163 -16.88 -2.94 28.65
C LEU A 163 -16.50 -4.40 28.44
N GLN A 164 -17.06 -5.32 29.24
CA GLN A 164 -16.81 -6.75 29.10
C GLN A 164 -17.30 -7.23 27.71
N LEU A 165 -18.55 -6.94 27.36
CA LEU A 165 -19.12 -7.33 26.07
C LEU A 165 -18.32 -6.76 24.89
N ARG A 166 -17.92 -5.47 24.97
CA ARG A 166 -17.07 -4.85 23.96
C ARG A 166 -15.73 -5.56 23.83
N THR A 167 -15.10 -5.90 24.95
CA THR A 167 -13.79 -6.57 24.97
C THR A 167 -13.87 -7.94 24.32
N SER A 168 -14.87 -8.76 24.67
CA SER A 168 -15.04 -10.10 24.10
C SER A 168 -15.38 -10.01 22.60
N TYR A 169 -16.20 -9.03 22.18
CA TYR A 169 -16.46 -8.79 20.76
C TYR A 169 -15.20 -8.43 19.97
N GLU A 170 -14.41 -7.47 20.46
CA GLU A 170 -13.18 -7.06 19.78
C GLU A 170 -12.16 -8.21 19.73
N GLN A 171 -12.08 -9.05 20.76
CA GLN A 171 -11.23 -10.23 20.78
C GLN A 171 -11.64 -11.25 19.70
N ILE A 172 -12.93 -11.57 19.59
CA ILE A 172 -13.42 -12.52 18.58
C ILE A 172 -13.25 -11.96 17.17
N LYS A 173 -13.48 -10.65 17.01
CA LYS A 173 -13.24 -9.96 15.76
C LYS A 173 -11.77 -10.02 15.35
N ALA A 174 -10.84 -9.82 16.29
CA ALA A 174 -9.41 -9.98 16.03
C ALA A 174 -9.05 -11.42 15.63
N THR A 175 -9.58 -12.42 16.33
CA THR A 175 -9.41 -13.84 15.97
C THR A 175 -9.95 -14.14 14.57
N ALA A 176 -11.11 -13.59 14.21
CA ALA A 176 -11.73 -13.78 12.91
C ALA A 176 -10.96 -13.09 11.77
N GLU A 177 -10.35 -11.94 12.04
CA GLU A 177 -9.56 -11.20 11.05
C GLU A 177 -8.23 -11.91 10.76
N THR A 178 -7.61 -12.57 11.74
CA THR A 178 -6.25 -13.16 11.65
C THR A 178 -5.14 -12.13 11.44
N ASP A 179 -3.93 -12.46 11.89
CA ASP A 179 -2.75 -11.60 11.69
C ASP A 179 -2.43 -11.44 10.19
N ALA A 180 -2.63 -12.49 9.40
CA ALA A 180 -2.34 -12.49 7.97
C ALA A 180 -3.20 -11.48 7.20
N LYS A 181 -4.51 -11.40 7.46
CA LYS A 181 -5.37 -10.41 6.78
C LYS A 181 -5.15 -9.00 7.33
N THR A 182 -4.81 -8.88 8.62
CA THR A 182 -4.42 -7.59 9.22
C THR A 182 -3.17 -7.03 8.53
N GLN A 183 -2.12 -7.83 8.39
CA GLN A 183 -0.90 -7.47 7.66
C GLN A 183 -1.20 -7.17 6.18
N ALA A 184 -2.07 -7.96 5.54
CA ALA A 184 -2.48 -7.71 4.17
C ALA A 184 -3.19 -6.34 4.01
N ARG A 185 -4.08 -5.95 4.95
CA ARG A 185 -4.71 -4.62 4.93
C ARG A 185 -3.69 -3.50 5.11
N GLN A 186 -2.75 -3.64 6.04
CA GLN A 186 -1.66 -2.67 6.20
C GLN A 186 -0.82 -2.54 4.92
N SER A 187 -0.63 -3.65 4.21
CA SER A 187 0.08 -3.66 2.93
C SER A 187 -0.68 -2.92 1.82
N LEU A 188 -2.02 -2.87 1.84
CA LEU A 188 -2.79 -2.03 0.91
C LEU A 188 -2.53 -0.53 1.14
N ASP A 189 -2.44 -0.11 2.40
CA ASP A 189 -2.11 1.28 2.74
C ASP A 189 -0.70 1.64 2.28
N GLU A 190 0.25 0.71 2.43
CA GLU A 190 1.61 0.88 1.93
C GLU A 190 1.67 0.95 0.39
N ILE A 191 0.96 0.08 -0.32
CA ILE A 191 0.82 0.12 -1.77
C ILE A 191 0.28 1.48 -2.23
N ALA A 192 -0.75 2.01 -1.55
CA ALA A 192 -1.31 3.32 -1.88
C ALA A 192 -0.30 4.45 -1.68
N ARG A 193 0.50 4.41 -0.61
CA ARG A 193 1.59 5.39 -0.37
C ARG A 193 2.67 5.31 -1.44
N LEU A 194 3.09 4.10 -1.81
CA LEU A 194 4.11 3.89 -2.85
C LEU A 194 3.61 4.33 -4.23
N ARG A 195 2.34 4.11 -4.55
CA ARG A 195 1.73 4.58 -5.80
C ARG A 195 1.71 6.11 -5.92
N ALA A 196 1.59 6.80 -4.79
CA ALA A 196 1.62 8.26 -4.71
C ALA A 196 3.04 8.85 -4.60
N ALA A 197 4.06 8.01 -4.37
CA ALA A 197 5.43 8.47 -4.24
C ALA A 197 6.00 8.93 -5.59
N GLN A 198 7.01 9.80 -5.53
CA GLN A 198 7.81 10.15 -6.69
C GLN A 198 8.47 8.88 -7.25
N PRO A 199 8.36 8.60 -8.56
CA PRO A 199 8.82 7.34 -9.13
C PRO A 199 10.33 7.33 -9.38
N VAL A 200 11.10 8.09 -8.62
CA VAL A 200 12.56 8.16 -8.65
C VAL A 200 13.09 8.54 -7.29
N ASN A 201 14.35 8.23 -7.04
CA ASN A 201 15.02 8.57 -5.80
C ASN A 201 15.12 10.09 -5.62
N SER A 202 14.90 10.58 -4.41
CA SER A 202 15.00 12.02 -4.10
C SER A 202 16.38 12.61 -4.42
N MET A 203 17.43 11.79 -4.41
CA MET A 203 18.78 12.17 -4.81
C MET A 203 18.88 12.55 -6.30
N VAL A 204 17.98 12.06 -7.16
CA VAL A 204 17.91 12.48 -8.57
C VAL A 204 17.67 13.99 -8.67
N ARG A 205 16.85 14.56 -7.76
CA ARG A 205 16.63 16.01 -7.71
C ARG A 205 17.93 16.77 -7.41
N LEU A 206 18.77 16.26 -6.49
CA LEU A 206 20.04 16.89 -6.13
C LEU A 206 21.04 16.91 -7.30
N GLY A 207 20.96 15.92 -8.20
CA GLY A 207 21.74 15.91 -9.45
C GLY A 207 21.14 16.78 -10.55
N ALA A 208 19.80 16.76 -10.68
CA ALA A 208 19.06 17.45 -11.73
C ALA A 208 19.07 18.97 -11.56
N ALA A 209 18.76 19.48 -10.38
CA ALA A 209 18.64 20.92 -10.11
C ALA A 209 19.87 21.74 -10.54
N PRO A 210 21.12 21.40 -10.15
CA PRO A 210 22.30 22.16 -10.56
C PRO A 210 22.67 21.94 -12.04
N THR A 211 22.14 20.92 -12.70
CA THR A 211 22.53 20.53 -14.06
C THR A 211 21.54 21.04 -15.10
N LEU A 212 20.25 20.82 -14.87
CA LEU A 212 19.14 21.19 -15.75
C LEU A 212 18.57 22.55 -15.38
N GLY A 213 18.76 23.00 -14.13
CA GLY A 213 18.09 24.17 -13.55
C GLY A 213 16.85 23.76 -12.75
N GLU A 214 16.52 24.56 -11.74
CA GLU A 214 15.40 24.30 -10.81
C GLU A 214 14.06 24.18 -11.56
N GLU A 215 13.76 25.10 -12.48
CA GLU A 215 12.47 25.12 -13.18
C GLU A 215 12.22 23.85 -14.01
N LEU A 216 13.22 23.41 -14.79
CA LEU A 216 13.11 22.19 -15.59
C LEU A 216 13.05 20.96 -14.70
N THR A 217 13.83 20.93 -13.62
CA THR A 217 13.82 19.84 -12.65
C THR A 217 12.45 19.67 -12.00
N ASP A 218 11.86 20.77 -11.50
CA ASP A 218 10.54 20.75 -10.87
C ASP A 218 9.45 20.33 -11.86
N LYS A 219 9.49 20.83 -13.10
CA LYS A 219 8.54 20.43 -14.16
C LYS A 219 8.60 18.93 -14.43
N VAL A 220 9.81 18.40 -14.66
CA VAL A 220 10.01 16.99 -15.00
C VAL A 220 9.64 16.05 -13.84
N LEU A 221 10.03 16.39 -12.60
CA LEU A 221 9.69 15.55 -11.45
C LEU A 221 8.20 15.59 -11.09
N ARG A 222 7.54 16.74 -11.27
CA ARG A 222 6.12 16.87 -10.94
C ARG A 222 5.20 16.31 -12.01
N ASP A 223 5.51 16.55 -13.28
CA ASP A 223 4.64 16.23 -14.41
C ASP A 223 5.45 15.90 -15.68
N HIS A 224 6.16 14.77 -15.61
CA HIS A 224 6.96 14.24 -16.71
C HIS A 224 6.11 13.93 -17.96
N GLU A 225 4.86 13.52 -17.81
CA GLU A 225 3.98 13.20 -18.94
C GLU A 225 3.62 14.44 -19.75
N SER A 226 3.13 15.50 -19.10
CA SER A 226 2.86 16.77 -19.81
C SER A 226 4.14 17.36 -20.39
N PHE A 227 5.28 17.21 -19.68
CA PHE A 227 6.57 17.66 -20.19
C PHE A 227 6.96 16.94 -21.49
N LEU A 228 6.78 15.61 -21.56
CA LEU A 228 7.07 14.82 -22.75
C LEU A 228 6.14 15.19 -23.93
N GLN A 229 4.84 15.38 -23.68
CA GLN A 229 3.88 15.77 -24.71
C GLN A 229 4.25 17.10 -25.39
N VAL A 230 4.67 18.10 -24.61
CA VAL A 230 5.12 19.39 -25.14
C VAL A 230 6.36 19.25 -26.03
N HIS A 231 7.17 18.22 -25.81
CA HIS A 231 8.39 17.94 -26.57
C HIS A 231 8.19 16.87 -27.67
N GLY A 232 6.94 16.49 -27.98
CA GLY A 232 6.61 15.58 -29.08
C GLY A 232 6.80 14.09 -28.80
N GLU A 233 6.72 13.70 -27.53
CA GLU A 233 6.81 12.31 -27.02
C GLU A 233 5.49 11.84 -26.42
#